data_AF-A0A7J3JBW3-F1
#
_entry.id   AF-A0A7J3JBW3-F1
#
_cell.length_a   1.000
_cell.length_b   1.000
_cell.length_c   1.000
_cell.angle_alpha   90.00
_cell.angle_beta   90.00
_cell.angle_gamma   90.00
#
_symmetry.space_group_name_H-M   'P 1'
#
loop_
_entity.id
_entity.type
_entity.pdbx_description
1 polymer ?
#
loop_
_entity_poly.entity_id
_entity_poly.type
_entity_poly.pdbx_seq_one_letter_code
_entity_poly.pdbx_strand_id
1 'polypeptide(L)'
;MSFQALTYTLRSKRFWIWQISGAAIYAVPVVIRLATGNVVLPILGLLETPWIDHYVPGNLVEKILVNAFFPGGAGGVAGEIYFSYAKKGQAISKRRKYLHRLAGALLWTTAWSLFQLWGNLQNIWGSYGGNLFEYPMVYPLNFLLASLSIFTPTVIGFVVDKLKKARHRTA
;
A
#
# COMPACT_ATOMS: atom_id res chain seq x y z
N MET A 1 24.24 -0.22 -1.53
CA MET A 1 23.17 -1.25 -1.39
C MET A 1 23.82 -2.61 -1.16
N SER A 2 23.24 -3.49 -0.34
CA SER A 2 23.77 -4.85 -0.13
C SER A 2 23.01 -5.85 -1.01
N PHE A 3 23.70 -6.48 -1.97
CA PHE A 3 23.14 -7.48 -2.87
C PHE A 3 22.57 -8.69 -2.12
N GLN A 4 23.19 -9.06 -1.00
CA GLN A 4 22.72 -10.14 -0.14
C GLN A 4 21.40 -9.76 0.54
N ALA A 5 21.27 -8.52 1.01
CA ALA A 5 20.03 -8.04 1.63
C ALA A 5 18.87 -7.98 0.62
N LEU A 6 19.16 -7.60 -0.62
CA LEU A 6 18.18 -7.63 -1.70
C LEU A 6 17.73 -9.06 -1.99
N THR A 7 18.68 -9.98 -2.23
CA THR A 7 18.39 -11.39 -2.48
C THR A 7 17.60 -12.02 -1.35
N TYR A 8 17.95 -11.71 -0.09
CA TYR A 8 17.20 -12.18 1.07
C TYR A 8 15.76 -11.64 1.08
N THR A 9 15.57 -10.37 0.76
CA THR A 9 14.25 -9.75 0.67
C THR A 9 13.39 -10.42 -0.39
N LEU A 10 13.95 -10.65 -1.58
CA LEU A 10 13.26 -11.32 -2.69
C LEU A 10 12.96 -12.79 -2.43
N ARG A 11 13.70 -13.45 -1.53
CA ARG A 11 13.40 -14.83 -1.11
C ARG A 11 12.39 -14.92 0.04
N SER A 12 12.03 -13.78 0.65
CA SER A 12 11.13 -13.77 1.79
C SER A 12 9.69 -14.03 1.37
N LYS A 13 9.08 -15.09 1.90
CA LYS A 13 7.64 -15.35 1.74
C LYS A 13 6.79 -14.18 2.22
N ARG A 14 7.20 -13.52 3.32
CA ARG A 14 6.50 -12.36 3.87
C ARG A 14 6.53 -11.18 2.91
N PHE A 15 7.64 -10.97 2.20
CA PHE A 15 7.73 -9.95 1.17
C PHE A 15 6.69 -10.20 0.07
N TRP A 16 6.68 -11.40 -0.52
CA TRP A 16 5.76 -11.73 -1.62
C TRP A 16 4.30 -11.71 -1.23
N ILE A 17 3.93 -12.19 -0.03
CA ILE A 17 2.56 -12.08 0.47
C ILE A 17 2.10 -10.61 0.45
N TRP A 18 2.94 -9.69 0.91
CA TRP A 18 2.60 -8.27 0.94
C TRP A 18 2.55 -7.64 -0.45
N GLN A 19 3.49 -7.97 -1.34
CA GLN A 19 3.47 -7.45 -2.71
C GLN A 19 2.26 -7.94 -3.49
N ILE A 20 1.97 -9.25 -3.45
CA ILE A 20 0.85 -9.86 -4.18
C ILE A 20 -0.49 -9.40 -3.60
N SER A 21 -0.64 -9.41 -2.27
CA SER A 21 -1.89 -8.94 -1.64
C SER A 21 -2.13 -7.46 -1.90
N GLY A 22 -1.08 -6.64 -1.85
CA GLY A 22 -1.14 -5.23 -2.16
C GLY A 22 -1.55 -4.97 -3.62
N ALA A 23 -0.92 -5.67 -4.57
CA ALA A 23 -1.25 -5.59 -5.98
C ALA A 23 -2.70 -6.05 -6.26
N ALA A 24 -3.14 -7.13 -5.59
CA ALA A 24 -4.52 -7.61 -5.71
C ALA A 24 -5.54 -6.58 -5.19
N ILE A 25 -5.33 -6.03 -3.99
CA ILE A 25 -6.20 -5.00 -3.41
C ILE A 25 -6.27 -3.76 -4.32
N TYR A 26 -5.13 -3.37 -4.90
CA TYR A 26 -5.08 -2.25 -5.85
C TYR A 26 -5.81 -2.56 -7.18
N ALA A 27 -5.67 -3.79 -7.69
CA ALA A 27 -6.24 -4.18 -8.97
C ALA A 27 -7.74 -4.43 -8.92
N VAL A 28 -8.29 -4.87 -7.77
CA VAL A 28 -9.71 -5.21 -7.61
C VAL A 28 -10.64 -4.06 -8.04
N PRO A 29 -10.48 -2.81 -7.57
CA PRO A 29 -11.30 -1.70 -8.03
C PRO A 29 -11.20 -1.47 -9.54
N VAL A 30 -10.00 -1.58 -10.12
CA VAL A 30 -9.78 -1.41 -11.56
C VAL A 30 -10.50 -2.49 -12.36
N VAL A 31 -10.38 -3.76 -11.96
CA VAL A 31 -11.03 -4.89 -12.61
C VAL A 31 -12.55 -4.79 -12.52
N ILE A 32 -13.09 -4.43 -11.35
CA ILE A 32 -14.53 -4.22 -11.18
C ILE A 32 -15.01 -3.10 -12.10
N ARG A 33 -14.28 -1.97 -12.19
CA ARG A 33 -14.61 -0.85 -13.08
C ARG A 33 -14.60 -1.24 -14.56
N LEU A 34 -13.67 -2.10 -14.97
CA LEU A 34 -13.61 -2.60 -16.34
C LEU A 34 -14.74 -3.59 -16.65
N ALA A 35 -15.08 -4.46 -15.69
CA ALA A 35 -16.08 -5.51 -15.89
C ALA A 35 -17.53 -5.00 -15.83
N THR A 36 -17.81 -4.00 -14.98
CA THR A 36 -19.20 -3.60 -14.66
C THR A 36 -19.70 -2.38 -15.41
N GLY A 37 -18.83 -1.59 -16.04
CA GLY A 37 -19.24 -0.35 -16.72
C GLY A 37 -19.77 0.74 -15.76
N ASN A 38 -19.87 0.45 -14.46
CA ASN A 38 -20.55 1.27 -13.46
C ASN A 38 -19.64 1.56 -12.26
N VAL A 39 -19.64 2.81 -11.84
CA VAL A 39 -18.91 3.28 -10.66
C VAL A 39 -19.88 3.28 -9.48
N VAL A 40 -20.23 2.09 -8.97
CA VAL A 40 -20.71 2.01 -7.59
C VAL A 40 -19.58 1.43 -6.79
N LEU A 41 -18.76 2.32 -6.25
CA LEU A 41 -17.68 1.94 -5.36
C LEU A 41 -18.34 1.39 -4.08
N PRO A 42 -18.14 0.11 -3.72
CA PRO A 42 -18.94 -0.56 -2.70
C PRO A 42 -18.81 0.05 -1.29
N ILE A 43 -17.85 0.96 -1.09
CA ILE A 43 -17.62 1.70 0.16
C ILE A 43 -18.13 3.15 0.06
N LEU A 44 -18.27 3.74 -1.14
CA LEU A 44 -18.68 5.14 -1.27
C LEU A 44 -20.17 5.36 -1.05
N GLY A 45 -21.03 4.42 -1.44
CA GLY A 45 -22.45 4.50 -1.09
C GLY A 45 -22.72 4.47 0.42
N LEU A 46 -21.74 4.09 1.25
CA LEU A 46 -21.86 4.08 2.72
C LEU A 46 -21.38 5.39 3.39
N LEU A 47 -20.57 6.22 2.70
CA LEU A 47 -19.90 7.38 3.29
C LEU A 47 -20.02 8.66 2.45
N GLU A 48 -20.90 8.66 1.43
CA GLU A 48 -21.34 9.84 0.68
C GLU A 48 -21.75 10.94 1.67
N THR A 49 -20.83 11.86 1.92
CA THR A 49 -21.02 12.99 2.82
C THR A 49 -20.92 14.26 1.98
N PRO A 50 -21.99 15.09 1.92
CA PRO A 50 -22.18 16.13 0.89
C PRO A 50 -21.24 17.35 0.99
N TRP A 51 -20.24 17.34 1.86
CA TRP A 51 -19.31 18.47 2.10
C TRP A 51 -17.86 18.19 1.65
N ILE A 52 -17.57 17.01 1.10
CA ILE A 52 -16.20 16.55 0.81
C ILE A 52 -15.66 17.00 -0.57
N ASP A 53 -16.52 17.49 -1.46
CA ASP A 53 -16.23 17.63 -2.90
C ASP A 53 -15.11 18.61 -3.32
N HIS A 54 -14.61 19.50 -2.45
CA HIS A 54 -13.66 20.54 -2.88
C HIS A 54 -12.22 20.35 -2.37
N TYR A 55 -11.98 19.53 -1.35
CA TYR A 55 -10.65 19.40 -0.74
C TYR A 55 -10.25 17.97 -0.37
N VAL A 56 -11.19 17.03 -0.33
CA VAL A 56 -10.94 15.65 0.04
C VAL A 56 -11.44 14.76 -1.11
N PRO A 57 -10.63 13.85 -1.67
CA PRO A 57 -11.10 12.99 -2.74
C PRO A 57 -12.35 12.22 -2.28
N GLY A 58 -13.41 12.21 -3.08
CA GLY A 58 -14.62 11.44 -2.75
C GLY A 58 -14.31 9.96 -2.46
N ASN A 59 -13.22 9.44 -3.02
CA ASN A 59 -12.67 8.11 -2.77
C ASN A 59 -11.59 8.03 -1.67
N LEU A 60 -11.51 8.99 -0.73
CA LEU A 60 -10.43 9.06 0.26
C LEU A 60 -10.33 7.77 1.08
N VAL A 61 -11.43 7.19 1.54
CA VAL A 61 -11.41 5.98 2.37
C VAL A 61 -10.85 4.78 1.61
N GLU A 62 -11.29 4.59 0.37
CA GLU A 62 -10.73 3.57 -0.51
C GLU A 62 -9.24 3.84 -0.74
N LYS A 63 -8.87 5.10 -1.01
CA LYS A 63 -7.48 5.48 -1.23
C LYS A 63 -6.61 5.23 0.00
N ILE A 64 -7.11 5.51 1.20
CA ILE A 64 -6.46 5.18 2.48
C ILE A 64 -6.28 3.68 2.59
N LEU A 65 -7.35 2.90 2.39
CA LEU A 65 -7.31 1.44 2.49
C LEU A 65 -6.32 0.86 1.49
N VAL A 66 -6.41 1.22 0.21
CA VAL A 66 -5.50 0.75 -0.83
C VAL A 66 -4.05 1.14 -0.49
N ASN A 67 -3.77 2.41 -0.16
CA ASN A 67 -2.41 2.87 0.21
C ASN A 67 -1.88 2.25 1.52
N ALA A 68 -2.77 1.84 2.44
CA ALA A 68 -2.40 1.12 3.65
C ALA A 68 -1.70 -0.21 3.32
N PHE A 69 -2.08 -0.85 2.21
CA PHE A 69 -1.47 -2.07 1.72
C PHE A 69 -0.42 -1.82 0.64
N PHE A 70 -0.71 -1.00 -0.37
CA PHE A 70 0.16 -0.73 -1.52
C PHE A 70 -0.01 0.70 -2.06
N PRO A 71 1.09 1.44 -2.32
CA PRO A 71 2.49 1.03 -2.19
C PRO A 71 3.03 1.06 -0.75
N GLY A 72 2.36 1.75 0.18
CA GLY A 72 2.88 2.06 1.51
C GLY A 72 3.21 0.83 2.37
N GLY A 73 2.22 -0.03 2.63
CA GLY A 73 2.38 -1.20 3.50
C GLY A 73 3.40 -2.21 2.95
N ALA A 74 3.32 -2.51 1.65
CA ALA A 74 4.23 -3.39 0.93
C ALA A 74 5.67 -2.85 0.94
N GLY A 75 5.85 -1.56 0.67
CA GLY A 75 7.13 -0.88 0.81
C GLY A 75 7.66 -0.93 2.24
N GLY A 76 6.80 -0.73 3.24
CA GLY A 76 7.16 -0.82 4.64
C GLY A 76 7.71 -2.20 5.02
N VAL A 77 7.06 -3.27 4.58
CA VAL A 77 7.54 -4.64 4.80
C VAL A 77 8.84 -4.91 4.06
N ALA A 78 8.98 -4.44 2.81
CA ALA A 78 10.22 -4.56 2.05
C ALA A 78 11.40 -3.88 2.77
N GLY A 79 11.20 -2.64 3.23
CA GLY A 79 12.21 -1.90 4.00
C GLY A 79 12.55 -2.58 5.33
N GLU A 80 11.53 -3.05 6.07
CA GLU A 80 11.75 -3.81 7.30
C GLU A 80 12.67 -5.02 7.04
N ILE A 81 12.37 -5.84 6.03
CA ILE A 81 13.15 -7.06 5.74
C ILE A 81 14.57 -6.71 5.28
N TYR A 82 14.70 -5.78 4.32
CA TYR A 82 15.97 -5.40 3.73
C TYR A 82 16.93 -4.81 4.77
N PHE A 83 16.49 -3.79 5.52
CA PHE A 83 17.35 -3.12 6.49
C PHE A 83 17.58 -3.94 7.75
N SER A 84 16.65 -4.85 8.11
CA SER A 84 16.89 -5.80 9.20
C SER A 84 17.98 -6.82 8.84
N TYR A 85 17.98 -7.32 7.60
CA TYR A 85 19.05 -8.20 7.13
C TYR A 85 20.39 -7.47 7.02
N ALA A 86 20.40 -6.23 6.55
CA ALA A 86 21.63 -5.42 6.47
C ALA A 86 22.29 -5.17 7.84
N LYS A 87 21.55 -5.37 8.94
CA LYS A 87 22.00 -5.21 10.33
C LYS A 87 22.07 -6.56 11.07
N LYS A 88 22.33 -7.65 10.34
CA LYS A 88 22.37 -9.03 10.89
C LYS A 88 23.19 -9.09 12.19
N GLY A 89 22.60 -9.66 13.24
CA GLY A 89 23.24 -9.83 14.55
C GLY A 89 22.95 -8.74 15.59
N GLN A 90 22.22 -7.68 15.23
CA GLN A 90 21.81 -6.64 16.19
C GLN A 90 20.32 -6.75 16.54
N ALA A 91 19.98 -6.64 17.83
CA ALA A 91 18.61 -6.45 18.26
C ALA A 91 18.06 -5.14 17.67
N ILE A 92 16.96 -5.22 16.91
CA ILE A 92 16.36 -4.05 16.28
C ILE A 92 15.34 -3.44 17.23
N SER A 93 15.62 -2.22 17.68
CA SER A 93 14.67 -1.47 18.51
C SER A 93 13.39 -1.13 17.73
N LYS A 94 12.27 -0.94 18.46
CA LYS A 94 10.97 -0.57 17.85
C LYS A 94 11.10 0.68 16.95
N ARG A 95 11.83 1.70 17.39
CA ARG A 95 12.07 2.93 16.62
C ARG A 95 12.77 2.62 15.29
N ARG A 96 13.85 1.83 15.32
CA ARG A 96 14.56 1.43 14.09
C ARG A 96 13.69 0.63 13.14
N LYS A 97 12.88 -0.29 13.66
CA LYS A 97 11.91 -1.06 12.87
C LYS A 97 10.98 -0.12 12.09
N TYR A 98 10.38 0.87 12.75
CA TYR A 98 9.47 1.81 12.07
C TYR A 98 10.20 2.76 11.12
N LEU A 99 11.44 3.16 11.41
CA LEU A 99 12.26 3.91 10.46
C LEU A 99 12.59 3.10 9.20
N HIS A 100 12.91 1.82 9.34
CA HIS A 100 13.14 0.93 8.19
C HIS A 100 11.87 0.77 7.35
N ARG A 101 10.71 0.67 8.00
CA ARG A 101 9.41 0.66 7.30
C ARG A 101 9.15 1.98 6.59
N LEU A 102 9.39 3.12 7.24
CA LEU A 102 9.20 4.42 6.63
C LEU A 102 10.10 4.59 5.40
N ALA A 103 11.39 4.27 5.52
CA ALA A 103 12.31 4.32 4.39
C ALA A 103 11.84 3.42 3.23
N GLY A 104 11.41 2.19 3.54
CA GLY A 104 10.87 1.28 2.53
C GLY A 104 9.58 1.79 1.89
N ALA A 105 8.63 2.29 2.69
CA ALA A 105 7.36 2.82 2.22
C ALA A 105 7.56 4.03 1.30
N LEU A 106 8.44 4.96 1.68
CA LEU A 106 8.76 6.13 0.86
C LEU A 106 9.44 5.72 -0.46
N LEU A 107 10.44 4.84 -0.43
CA LEU A 107 11.12 4.36 -1.65
C LEU A 107 10.16 3.65 -2.60
N TRP A 108 9.28 2.80 -2.07
CA TRP A 108 8.28 2.08 -2.88
C TRP A 108 7.25 3.03 -3.47
N THR A 109 6.83 4.03 -2.69
CA THR A 109 5.89 5.07 -3.14
C THR A 109 6.52 5.97 -4.19
N THR A 110 7.82 6.29 -4.09
CA THR A 110 8.56 6.96 -5.15
C THR A 110 8.57 6.14 -6.43
N ALA A 111 8.93 4.85 -6.36
CA ALA A 111 8.93 3.98 -7.55
C ALA A 111 7.53 3.90 -8.18
N TRP A 112 6.49 3.78 -7.36
CA TRP A 112 5.11 3.78 -7.83
C TRP A 112 4.68 5.12 -8.45
N SER A 113 5.04 6.24 -7.83
CA SER A 113 4.69 7.57 -8.33
C SER A 113 5.41 7.90 -9.64
N LEU A 114 6.65 7.41 -9.82
CA LEU A 114 7.37 7.48 -11.09
C LEU A 114 6.70 6.63 -12.17
N PHE A 115 6.25 5.42 -11.83
CA PHE A 115 5.47 4.59 -12.76
C PHE A 115 4.15 5.27 -13.16
N GLN A 116 3.43 5.84 -12.20
CA GLN A 116 2.22 6.62 -12.44
C GLN A 116 2.49 7.85 -13.31
N LEU A 117 3.57 8.59 -13.04
CA LEU A 117 3.95 9.76 -13.82
C LEU A 117 4.27 9.37 -15.25
N TRP A 118 5.07 8.32 -15.43
CA TRP A 118 5.43 7.82 -16.75
C TRP A 118 4.19 7.41 -17.54
N GLY A 119 3.27 6.65 -16.94
CA GLY A 119 2.00 6.29 -17.57
C GLY A 119 1.10 7.49 -17.86
N ASN A 120 1.05 8.47 -16.96
CA ASN A 120 0.28 9.69 -17.13
C ASN A 120 0.80 10.50 -18.33
N LEU A 121 2.12 10.61 -18.52
CA LEU A 121 2.74 11.28 -19.68
C LEU A 121 2.38 10.61 -21.02
N GLN A 122 2.05 9.32 -21.03
CA GLN A 122 1.61 8.62 -22.24
C GLN A 122 0.15 8.95 -22.64
N ASN A 123 -0.58 9.71 -21.81
CA ASN A 123 -2.00 10.04 -22.05
C ASN A 123 -2.86 8.83 -22.40
N ILE A 124 -2.64 7.70 -21.71
CA ILE A 124 -3.46 6.50 -21.91
C ILE A 124 -4.85 6.79 -21.35
N TRP A 125 -5.82 6.90 -22.25
CA TRP A 125 -7.21 7.21 -21.90
C TRP A 125 -7.86 6.02 -21.20
N GLY A 126 -8.44 6.30 -20.03
CA GLY A 126 -9.32 5.38 -19.34
C GLY A 126 -10.70 5.37 -20.01
N SER A 127 -11.45 4.30 -19.76
CA SER A 127 -12.80 4.06 -20.31
C SER A 127 -13.86 5.10 -19.92
N TYR A 128 -13.57 6.01 -18.99
CA TYR A 128 -14.52 6.98 -18.44
C TYR A 128 -14.13 8.45 -18.67
N GLY A 129 -13.20 8.70 -19.60
CA GLY A 129 -12.69 10.04 -19.89
C GLY A 129 -11.62 10.47 -18.89
N GLY A 130 -10.45 10.84 -19.40
CA GLY A 130 -9.27 11.18 -18.61
C GLY A 130 -8.22 10.08 -18.58
N ASN A 131 -7.10 10.37 -17.91
CA ASN A 131 -5.93 9.50 -17.89
C ASN A 131 -6.16 8.31 -16.95
N LEU A 132 -5.73 7.12 -17.38
CA LEU A 132 -5.75 5.90 -16.56
C LEU A 132 -4.84 6.03 -15.32
N PHE A 133 -3.77 6.81 -15.43
CA PHE A 133 -2.78 7.01 -14.39
C PHE A 133 -3.04 8.28 -13.58
N GLU A 134 -2.68 8.24 -12.30
CA GLU A 134 -2.92 9.33 -11.36
C GLU A 134 -2.20 10.63 -11.78
N TYR A 135 -2.88 11.76 -11.58
CA TYR A 135 -2.28 13.08 -11.81
C TYR A 135 -1.21 13.40 -10.75
N PRO A 136 -0.10 14.08 -11.12
CA PRO A 136 1.00 14.37 -10.17
C PRO A 136 0.57 15.14 -8.91
N MET A 137 -0.50 15.92 -8.99
CA MET A 137 -1.05 16.65 -7.84
C MET A 137 -1.48 15.76 -6.67
N VAL A 138 -1.74 14.46 -6.89
CA VAL A 138 -2.13 13.53 -5.82
C VAL A 138 -0.93 12.85 -5.13
N TYR A 139 0.29 13.01 -5.65
CA TYR A 139 1.47 12.33 -5.09
C TYR A 139 1.79 12.76 -3.66
N PRO A 140 1.71 14.04 -3.26
CA PRO A 140 1.92 14.43 -1.86
C PRO A 140 1.02 13.66 -0.89
N LEU A 141 -0.25 13.43 -1.27
CA LEU A 141 -1.17 12.62 -0.50
C LEU A 141 -0.72 11.15 -0.43
N ASN A 142 -0.26 10.56 -1.54
CA ASN A 142 0.26 9.19 -1.54
C ASN A 142 1.47 9.03 -0.61
N PHE A 143 2.38 10.01 -0.57
CA PHE A 143 3.53 10.01 0.34
C PHE A 143 3.10 10.14 1.81
N LEU A 144 2.11 10.98 2.11
CA LEU A 144 1.52 11.08 3.44
C LEU A 144 0.91 9.73 3.86
N LEU A 145 0.07 9.14 3.00
CA LEU A 145 -0.57 7.86 3.26
C LEU A 145 0.48 6.76 3.46
N ALA A 146 1.49 6.67 2.60
CA ALA A 146 2.58 5.71 2.73
C ALA A 146 3.34 5.83 4.07
N SER A 147 3.52 7.05 4.55
CA SER A 147 4.16 7.32 5.85
C SER A 147 3.31 6.79 7.01
N LEU A 148 1.98 6.86 6.90
CA LEU A 148 1.03 6.30 7.88
C LEU A 148 0.90 4.77 7.75
N SER A 149 1.03 4.22 6.54
CA SER A 149 0.93 2.78 6.26
C SER A 149 2.01 1.93 6.93
N ILE A 150 3.06 2.52 7.51
CA ILE A 150 4.10 1.79 8.25
C ILE A 150 3.55 1.02 9.46
N PHE A 151 2.37 1.40 9.95
CA PHE A 151 1.69 0.74 11.06
C PHE A 151 0.82 -0.44 10.61
N THR A 152 0.36 -0.47 9.35
CA THR A 152 -0.51 -1.52 8.80
C THR A 152 0.02 -2.93 9.07
N PRO A 153 1.32 -3.24 8.85
CA PRO A 153 1.81 -4.59 9.12
C PRO A 153 1.78 -4.98 10.60
N THR A 154 1.83 -4.02 11.52
CA THR A 154 1.66 -4.29 12.96
C THR A 154 0.21 -4.58 13.28
N VAL A 155 -0.72 -3.77 12.77
CA VAL A 155 -2.17 -3.95 13.01
C VAL A 155 -2.63 -5.30 12.48
N ILE A 156 -2.25 -5.65 11.25
CA ILE A 156 -2.60 -6.96 10.66
C ILE A 156 -2.01 -8.11 11.49
N GLY A 157 -0.75 -8.00 11.91
CA GLY A 157 -0.14 -9.01 12.77
C GLY A 157 -0.91 -9.21 14.08
N PHE A 158 -1.30 -8.11 14.73
CA PHE A 158 -2.11 -8.15 15.96
C PHE A 158 -3.47 -8.83 15.74
N VAL A 159 -4.17 -8.49 14.65
CA VAL A 159 -5.48 -9.09 14.31
C VAL A 159 -5.32 -10.59 14.06
N VAL A 160 -4.33 -10.99 13.25
CA VAL A 160 -4.06 -12.41 12.95
C VAL A 160 -3.76 -13.20 14.23
N ASP A 161 -2.96 -12.64 15.15
CA ASP A 161 -2.64 -13.31 16.41
C ASP A 161 -3.87 -13.45 17.33
N LYS A 162 -4.76 -12.46 17.35
CA LYS A 162 -6.04 -12.54 18.08
C LYS A 162 -6.96 -13.60 17.49
N LEU A 163 -7.08 -13.66 16.17
CA LEU A 163 -7.91 -14.66 15.48
C LEU A 163 -7.40 -16.09 15.71
N LYS A 164 -6.08 -16.30 15.66
CA LYS A 164 -5.48 -17.60 16.00
C LYS A 164 -5.80 -18.01 17.43
N LYS A 165 -5.64 -17.10 18.39
CA LYS A 165 -5.97 -17.37 19.80
C LYS A 165 -7.45 -17.70 20.00
N ALA A 166 -8.35 -17.01 19.32
CA ALA A 166 -9.78 -17.31 19.38
C ALA A 166 -10.09 -18.71 18.84
N ARG A 167 -9.53 -19.06 17.67
CA ARG A 167 -9.71 -20.38 17.06
C ARG A 167 -9.22 -21.54 17.94
N HIS A 168 -8.09 -21.35 18.63
CA HIS A 168 -7.54 -22.36 19.56
C HIS A 168 -8.32 -22.49 20.88
N ARG A 169 -9.20 -21.54 21.22
CA ARG A 169 -10.08 -21.63 22.40
C ARG A 169 -11.41 -22.30 22.11
N THR A 170 -11.79 -22.38 20.84
CA THR A 170 -13.05 -22.98 20.36
C THR A 170 -12.87 -24.40 19.82
N ALA A 171 -11.64 -24.90 19.76
CA ALA A 171 -11.30 -26.27 19.37
C ALA A 171 -10.81 -27.03 20.61
#